data_AF-A0A1Q7P9J3-F1
#
_entry.id   AF-A0A1Q7P9J3-F1
#
_cell.length_a   1.000
_cell.length_b   1.000
_cell.length_c   1.000
_cell.angle_alpha   90.00
_cell.angle_beta   90.00
_cell.angle_gamma   90.00
#
_symmetry.space_group_name_H-M   'P 1'
#
loop_
_entity.id
_entity.type
_entity.pdbx_description
1 polymer ?
#
loop_
_entity_poly.entity_id
_entity_poly.type
_entity_poly.pdbx_seq_one_letter_code
_entity_poly.pdbx_strand_id
1 'polypeptide(L)'
;MHIQRTGNAAEQHYPNIRGWLLLVAVGVILLPLRLVGILVEDLLPAFSKEGWALLTTPGAAFYHRLNAPILIFELVGNSLLLVGSLILAVEFFRKRKRVPLMIVVFLLFALLFYVGDYFAAHLLAAVASQSETEPVLDLVVAVLVCAILVWYFLVSKRVKGTFVH
;
A
#
# COMPACT_ATOMS: atom_id res chain seq x y z
N MET A 1 46.07 26.04 -16.83
CA MET A 1 45.86 25.13 -15.67
C MET A 1 44.80 25.78 -14.76
N HIS A 2 43.51 25.60 -15.07
CA HIS A 2 42.41 26.19 -14.29
C HIS A 2 41.91 25.16 -13.28
N ILE A 3 42.29 25.37 -12.03
CA ILE A 3 41.98 24.52 -10.88
C ILE A 3 40.57 24.87 -10.38
N GLN A 4 39.70 23.87 -10.51
CA GLN A 4 38.60 23.49 -9.62
C GLN A 4 37.55 24.54 -9.23
N ARG A 5 36.37 24.43 -9.87
CA ARG A 5 35.08 24.74 -9.24
C ARG A 5 34.80 23.69 -8.16
N THR A 6 35.34 23.87 -6.95
CA THR A 6 34.78 23.24 -5.74
C THR A 6 33.54 24.02 -5.32
N GLY A 7 32.51 23.98 -6.18
CA GLY A 7 31.17 24.27 -5.73
C GLY A 7 30.77 23.12 -4.81
N ASN A 8 30.85 23.34 -3.51
CA ASN A 8 30.11 22.58 -2.50
C ASN A 8 28.76 22.19 -3.12
N ALA A 9 28.39 20.91 -3.06
CA ALA A 9 27.09 20.43 -3.49
C ALA A 9 26.04 21.11 -2.60
N ALA A 10 25.71 22.36 -2.92
CA ALA A 10 24.65 23.12 -2.30
C ALA A 10 23.43 22.22 -2.36
N GLU A 11 22.83 21.94 -1.20
CA GLU A 11 21.57 21.21 -1.13
C GLU A 11 20.59 21.90 -2.08
N GLN A 12 20.40 21.32 -3.27
CA GLN A 12 19.54 21.89 -4.28
C GLN A 12 18.13 21.76 -3.75
N HIS A 13 17.61 22.88 -3.23
CA HIS A 13 16.22 22.98 -2.81
C HIS A 13 15.33 22.82 -4.04
N TYR A 14 14.47 21.81 -4.02
CA TYR A 14 13.50 21.55 -5.08
C TYR A 14 12.11 21.92 -4.54
N PRO A 15 11.69 23.20 -4.64
CA PRO A 15 10.46 23.66 -4.02
C PRO A 15 9.19 23.05 -4.66
N ASN A 16 9.29 22.40 -5.82
CA ASN A 16 8.14 21.92 -6.58
C ASN A 16 8.17 20.41 -6.82
N ILE A 17 7.00 19.76 -6.62
CA ILE A 17 6.75 18.37 -6.99
C ILE A 17 6.76 18.28 -8.53
N ARG A 18 7.79 17.65 -9.11
CA ARG A 18 8.00 17.56 -10.57
C ARG A 18 8.69 16.25 -10.96
N GLY A 19 8.60 15.90 -12.24
CA GLY A 19 9.22 14.69 -12.81
C GLY A 19 8.62 13.43 -12.19
N TRP A 20 9.47 12.47 -11.82
CA TRP A 20 9.06 11.22 -11.17
C TRP A 20 8.23 11.41 -9.90
N LEU A 21 8.41 12.53 -9.18
CA LEU A 21 7.62 12.83 -7.99
C LEU A 21 6.14 13.10 -8.30
N LEU A 22 5.81 13.49 -9.54
CA LEU A 22 4.43 13.71 -9.98
C LEU A 22 3.67 12.38 -10.07
N LEU A 23 4.31 11.33 -10.59
CA LEU A 23 3.72 9.99 -10.63
C LEU A 23 3.40 9.49 -9.22
N VAL A 24 4.33 9.74 -8.27
CA VAL A 24 4.08 9.40 -6.86
C VAL A 24 2.94 10.23 -6.29
N ALA A 25 2.87 11.53 -6.58
CA ALA A 25 1.78 12.38 -6.12
C ALA A 25 0.40 11.89 -6.59
N VAL A 26 0.30 11.45 -7.85
CA VAL A 26 -0.91 10.85 -8.39
C VAL A 26 -1.24 9.55 -7.64
N GLY A 27 -0.27 8.66 -7.46
CA GLY A 27 -0.46 7.43 -6.71
C GLY A 27 -0.94 7.67 -5.27
N VAL A 28 -0.34 8.64 -4.58
CA VAL A 28 -0.71 9.03 -3.21
C VAL A 28 -2.15 9.56 -3.11
N ILE A 29 -2.67 10.22 -4.14
CA ILE A 29 -4.07 10.67 -4.20
C ILE A 29 -5.02 9.51 -4.53
N LEU A 30 -4.67 8.67 -5.49
CA LEU A 30 -5.53 7.59 -5.97
C LEU A 30 -5.63 6.43 -4.96
N LEU A 31 -4.58 6.19 -4.18
CA LEU A 31 -4.52 5.09 -3.22
C LEU A 31 -5.67 5.08 -2.20
N PRO A 32 -5.98 6.15 -1.45
CA PRO A 32 -7.11 6.14 -0.52
C PRO A 32 -8.44 5.88 -1.23
N LEU A 33 -8.63 6.37 -2.46
CA LEU A 33 -9.86 6.14 -3.23
C LEU A 33 -10.01 4.65 -3.57
N ARG A 34 -8.91 4.00 -4.01
CA ARG A 34 -8.89 2.55 -4.24
C ARG A 34 -9.20 1.76 -2.98
N LEU A 35 -8.59 2.12 -1.84
CA LEU A 35 -8.79 1.42 -0.57
C LEU A 35 -10.23 1.55 -0.05
N VAL A 36 -10.87 2.71 -0.27
CA VAL A 36 -12.30 2.87 0.01
C VAL A 36 -13.14 1.95 -0.88
N GLY A 37 -12.81 1.86 -2.17
CA GLY A 37 -13.46 0.91 -3.09
C GLY A 37 -13.40 -0.52 -2.57
N ILE A 38 -12.20 -1.01 -2.23
CA ILE A 38 -11.99 -2.37 -1.67
C ILE A 38 -12.83 -2.57 -0.40
N LEU A 39 -12.80 -1.63 0.53
CA LEU A 39 -13.58 -1.75 1.76
C LEU A 39 -15.08 -1.81 1.50
N VAL A 40 -15.59 -0.96 0.61
CA VAL A 40 -17.03 -0.81 0.39
C VAL A 40 -17.61 -1.91 -0.50
N GLU A 41 -16.91 -2.25 -1.58
CA GLU A 41 -17.39 -3.18 -2.59
C GLU A 41 -17.09 -4.63 -2.23
N ASP A 42 -15.88 -4.91 -1.71
CA ASP A 42 -15.44 -6.28 -1.48
C ASP A 42 -15.70 -6.72 -0.02
N LEU A 43 -15.37 -5.85 0.94
CA LEU A 43 -15.31 -6.27 2.35
C LEU A 43 -16.60 -6.03 3.14
N LEU A 44 -17.21 -4.85 3.05
CA LEU A 44 -18.43 -4.53 3.81
C LEU A 44 -19.59 -5.51 3.59
N PRO A 45 -19.85 -6.03 2.38
CA PRO A 45 -20.90 -7.03 2.17
C PRO A 45 -20.71 -8.31 2.99
N ALA A 46 -19.46 -8.72 3.23
CA ALA A 46 -19.13 -9.89 4.06
C ALA A 46 -19.47 -9.69 5.55
N PHE A 47 -19.55 -8.43 6.00
CA PHE A 47 -19.96 -8.07 7.37
C PHE A 47 -21.47 -7.79 7.50
N SER A 48 -22.24 -7.91 6.41
CA SER A 48 -23.69 -7.91 6.51
C SER A 48 -24.19 -9.15 7.27
N LYS A 49 -25.41 -9.11 7.81
CA LYS A 49 -25.98 -10.25 8.54
C LYS A 49 -25.99 -11.53 7.70
N GLU A 50 -26.33 -11.39 6.41
CA GLU A 50 -26.41 -12.52 5.47
C GLU A 50 -25.02 -12.98 5.04
N GLY A 51 -24.12 -12.06 4.66
CA GLY A 51 -22.75 -12.37 4.25
C GLY A 51 -21.95 -13.04 5.37
N TRP A 52 -22.04 -12.51 6.59
CA TRP A 52 -21.35 -13.08 7.74
C TRP A 52 -21.85 -14.49 8.05
N ALA A 53 -23.17 -14.70 8.04
CA ALA A 53 -23.76 -16.02 8.26
C ALA A 53 -23.34 -17.02 7.17
N LEU A 54 -23.30 -16.59 5.91
CA LEU A 54 -22.92 -17.41 4.76
C LEU A 54 -21.46 -17.90 4.85
N LEU A 55 -20.56 -17.06 5.38
CA LEU A 55 -19.12 -17.34 5.45
C LEU A 55 -18.70 -18.00 6.77
N THR A 56 -19.44 -17.82 7.87
CA THR A 56 -18.99 -18.24 9.21
C THR A 56 -19.88 -19.28 9.90
N THR A 57 -21.06 -19.61 9.35
CA THR A 57 -21.95 -20.62 9.94
C THR A 57 -21.60 -22.02 9.45
N PRO A 58 -21.33 -22.98 10.34
CA PRO A 58 -21.13 -24.38 9.94
C PRO A 58 -22.30 -24.91 9.11
N GLY A 59 -22.01 -25.49 7.94
CA GLY A 59 -23.01 -26.01 7.02
C GLY A 59 -23.52 -25.02 5.96
N ALA A 60 -23.08 -23.76 5.98
CA ALA A 60 -23.34 -22.81 4.90
C ALA A 60 -22.43 -23.08 3.68
N ALA A 61 -22.85 -22.60 2.50
CA ALA A 61 -22.23 -22.91 1.20
C ALA A 61 -20.75 -22.51 1.11
N PHE A 62 -20.36 -21.39 1.72
CA PHE A 62 -18.98 -20.86 1.68
C PHE A 62 -18.31 -20.89 3.06
N TYR A 63 -18.78 -21.75 3.96
CA TYR A 63 -18.24 -21.84 5.30
C TYR A 63 -16.80 -22.34 5.30
N HIS A 64 -15.92 -21.59 5.95
CA HIS A 64 -14.61 -22.08 6.35
C HIS A 64 -14.27 -21.58 7.76
N ARG A 65 -13.63 -22.43 8.56
CA ARG A 65 -13.30 -22.10 9.97
C ARG A 65 -12.45 -20.83 10.09
N LEU A 66 -11.63 -20.55 9.09
CA LEU A 66 -10.74 -19.38 9.05
C LEU A 66 -11.38 -18.12 8.46
N ASN A 67 -12.62 -18.16 7.95
CA ASN A 67 -13.24 -16.98 7.33
C ASN A 67 -13.38 -15.82 8.32
N ALA A 68 -13.92 -16.08 9.53
CA ALA A 68 -14.07 -15.03 10.53
C ALA A 68 -12.73 -14.33 10.88
N PRO A 69 -11.64 -15.04 11.24
CA PRO A 69 -10.37 -14.36 11.52
C PRO A 69 -9.73 -13.71 10.28
N ILE A 70 -9.89 -14.27 9.07
CA ILE A 70 -9.36 -13.66 7.83
C ILE A 70 -10.11 -12.37 7.51
N LEU A 71 -11.44 -12.35 7.57
CA LEU A 71 -12.24 -11.13 7.34
C LEU A 71 -11.88 -10.01 8.33
N ILE A 72 -11.62 -10.36 9.61
CA ILE A 72 -11.16 -9.39 10.61
C ILE A 72 -9.76 -8.88 10.26
N PHE A 73 -8.85 -9.76 9.83
CA PHE A 73 -7.51 -9.37 9.38
C PHE A 73 -7.57 -8.42 8.18
N GLU A 74 -8.38 -8.74 7.17
CA GLU A 74 -8.62 -7.90 6.00
C GLU A 74 -9.18 -6.53 6.39
N LEU A 75 -10.16 -6.50 7.29
CA LEU A 75 -10.77 -5.24 7.75
C LEU A 75 -9.77 -4.35 8.47
N VAL A 76 -9.03 -4.92 9.43
CA VAL A 76 -8.05 -4.17 10.20
C VAL A 76 -6.92 -3.68 9.29
N GLY A 77 -6.37 -4.54 8.44
CA GLY A 77 -5.27 -4.19 7.55
C GLY A 77 -5.64 -3.14 6.51
N ASN A 78 -6.77 -3.30 5.81
CA ASN A 78 -7.25 -2.30 4.85
C ASN A 78 -7.61 -0.98 5.54
N SER A 79 -8.18 -1.01 6.74
CA SER A 79 -8.44 0.21 7.52
C SER A 79 -7.15 0.94 7.92
N LEU A 80 -6.13 0.20 8.36
CA LEU A 80 -4.81 0.77 8.69
C LEU A 80 -4.13 1.35 7.45
N LEU A 81 -4.21 0.67 6.31
CA LEU A 81 -3.71 1.18 5.04
C LEU A 81 -4.46 2.44 4.60
N LEU A 82 -5.78 2.48 4.75
CA LEU A 82 -6.58 3.65 4.41
C LEU A 82 -6.18 4.86 5.26
N VAL A 83 -6.18 4.70 6.59
CA VAL A 83 -5.78 5.77 7.52
C VAL A 83 -4.34 6.21 7.24
N GLY A 84 -3.43 5.25 7.06
CA GLY A 84 -2.03 5.51 6.72
C GLY A 84 -1.89 6.29 5.41
N SER A 85 -2.64 5.93 4.37
CA SER A 85 -2.61 6.61 3.07
C SER A 85 -3.12 8.05 3.13
N LEU A 86 -4.16 8.33 3.93
CA LEU A 86 -4.68 9.68 4.14
C LEU A 86 -3.67 10.56 4.87
N ILE A 87 -3.07 10.04 5.94
CA ILE A 87 -2.00 10.74 6.68
C ILE A 87 -0.82 11.00 5.74
N LEU A 88 -0.41 9.99 4.97
CA LEU A 88 0.68 10.10 4.01
C LEU A 88 0.40 11.16 2.95
N ALA A 89 -0.82 11.24 2.42
CA ALA A 89 -1.21 12.24 1.44
C ALA A 89 -1.10 13.67 2.01
N VAL A 90 -1.66 13.91 3.20
CA VAL A 90 -1.57 15.21 3.86
C VAL A 90 -0.11 15.61 4.09
N GLU A 91 0.70 14.69 4.63
CA GLU A 91 2.11 14.97 4.93
C GLU A 91 2.95 15.16 3.67
N PHE A 92 2.66 14.41 2.61
CA PHE A 92 3.31 14.50 1.30
C PHE A 92 3.13 15.89 0.69
N PHE A 93 1.90 16.43 0.66
CA PHE A 93 1.65 17.77 0.13
C PHE A 93 2.15 18.89 1.07
N ARG A 94 2.27 18.62 2.37
CA ARG A 94 2.98 19.49 3.33
C ARG A 94 4.50 19.42 3.22
N LYS A 95 5.05 18.52 2.39
CA LYS A 95 6.49 18.35 2.12
C LYS A 95 7.34 18.15 3.39
N ARG A 96 6.78 17.45 4.37
CA ARG A 96 7.46 17.20 5.64
C ARG A 96 8.68 16.29 5.45
N LYS A 97 9.76 16.54 6.20
CA LYS A 97 11.02 15.79 6.15
C LYS A 97 10.87 14.31 6.49
N ARG A 98 9.81 13.94 7.21
CA ARG A 98 9.45 12.55 7.54
C ARG A 98 8.80 11.77 6.40
N VAL A 99 8.27 12.44 5.38
CA VAL A 99 7.52 11.80 4.28
C VAL A 99 8.30 10.69 3.58
N PRO A 100 9.60 10.85 3.22
CA PRO A 100 10.34 9.77 2.57
C PRO A 100 10.38 8.49 3.39
N LEU A 101 10.59 8.61 4.70
CA LEU A 101 10.57 7.46 5.61
C LEU A 101 9.15 6.89 5.74
N MET A 102 8.14 7.74 5.86
CA MET A 102 6.75 7.29 5.94
C MET A 102 6.31 6.52 4.69
N ILE A 103 6.71 6.96 3.48
CA ILE A 103 6.45 6.23 2.24
C ILE A 103 7.11 4.86 2.27
N VAL A 104 8.37 4.76 2.67
CA VAL A 104 9.08 3.47 2.75
C VAL A 104 8.39 2.52 3.73
N VAL A 105 8.10 2.99 4.94
CA VAL A 105 7.41 2.17 5.97
C VAL A 105 6.03 1.75 5.49
N PHE A 106 5.28 2.67 4.87
CA PHE A 106 3.96 2.39 4.32
C PHE A 106 4.02 1.33 3.22
N LEU A 107 4.95 1.44 2.27
CA LEU A 107 5.11 0.48 1.18
C LEU A 107 5.50 -0.92 1.69
N LEU A 108 6.41 -0.99 2.67
CA LEU A 108 6.81 -2.27 3.27
C LEU A 108 5.66 -2.92 4.05
N PHE A 109 4.91 -2.12 4.80
CA PHE A 109 3.72 -2.60 5.51
C PHE A 109 2.63 -3.07 4.54
N ALA A 110 2.34 -2.29 3.48
CA ALA A 110 1.39 -2.66 2.44
C ALA A 110 1.81 -3.95 1.72
N LEU A 111 3.10 -4.09 1.39
CA LEU A 111 3.61 -5.32 0.78
C LEU A 111 3.45 -6.52 1.71
N LEU A 112 3.80 -6.38 2.99
CA LEU A 112 3.62 -7.47 3.96
C LEU A 112 2.15 -7.85 4.13
N PHE A 113 1.25 -6.85 4.15
CA PHE A 113 -0.18 -7.08 4.21
C PHE A 113 -0.68 -7.84 2.98
N TYR A 114 -0.33 -7.40 1.76
CA TYR A 114 -0.72 -8.09 0.52
C TYR A 114 -0.15 -9.51 0.42
N VAL A 115 1.06 -9.75 0.91
CA VAL A 115 1.62 -11.10 1.01
C VAL A 115 0.77 -11.96 1.95
N GLY A 116 0.42 -11.43 3.14
CA GLY A 116 -0.43 -12.13 4.10
C GLY A 116 -1.81 -12.47 3.52
N ASP A 117 -2.41 -11.50 2.83
CA ASP A 117 -3.70 -11.63 2.15
C ASP A 117 -3.67 -12.72 1.06
N TYR A 118 -2.65 -12.69 0.20
CA TYR A 118 -2.42 -13.72 -0.83
C TYR A 118 -2.33 -15.13 -0.24
N PHE A 119 -1.59 -15.30 0.86
CA PHE A 119 -1.48 -16.59 1.55
C PHE A 119 -2.78 -17.01 2.24
N ALA A 120 -3.53 -16.07 2.81
CA ALA A 120 -4.84 -16.34 3.40
C ALA A 120 -5.83 -16.86 2.35
N ALA A 121 -5.89 -16.20 1.18
CA ALA A 121 -6.72 -16.64 0.06
C ALA A 121 -6.34 -18.05 -0.43
N HIS A 122 -5.04 -18.34 -0.56
CA HIS A 122 -4.57 -19.68 -0.95
C HIS A 122 -4.92 -20.76 0.07
N LEU A 123 -4.87 -20.44 1.37
CA LEU A 123 -5.26 -21.36 2.42
C LEU A 123 -6.75 -21.70 2.36
N LEU A 124 -7.60 -20.72 2.02
CA LEU A 124 -9.04 -20.94 1.80
C LEU A 124 -9.31 -21.78 0.54
N ALA A 125 -8.65 -21.45 -0.58
CA ALA A 125 -8.83 -22.13 -1.86
C ALA A 125 -8.38 -23.60 -1.83
N ALA A 126 -7.23 -23.88 -1.19
CA ALA A 126 -6.70 -25.23 -1.04
C ALA A 126 -7.66 -26.17 -0.27
N VAL A 127 -8.44 -25.61 0.67
CA VAL A 127 -9.42 -26.37 1.45
C VAL A 127 -10.77 -26.44 0.73
N ALA A 128 -11.17 -25.39 0.02
CA ALA A 128 -12.44 -25.32 -0.70
C ALA A 128 -12.43 -26.06 -2.06
N SER A 129 -11.28 -26.57 -2.53
CA SER A 129 -11.11 -27.19 -3.86
C SER A 129 -11.51 -26.30 -5.04
N GLN A 130 -11.55 -24.98 -4.83
CA GLN A 130 -11.84 -23.98 -5.86
C GLN A 130 -10.53 -23.46 -6.44
N SER A 131 -10.41 -23.39 -7.77
CA SER A 131 -9.17 -23.03 -8.46
C SER A 131 -9.04 -21.54 -8.78
N GLU A 132 -10.00 -20.71 -8.41
CA GLU A 132 -9.90 -19.25 -8.61
C GLU A 132 -9.09 -18.65 -7.47
N THR A 133 -7.80 -18.45 -7.73
CA THR A 133 -6.87 -17.76 -6.83
C THR A 133 -6.57 -16.38 -7.39
N GLU A 134 -6.32 -15.44 -6.49
CA GLU A 134 -5.87 -14.09 -6.84
C GLU A 134 -4.65 -14.14 -7.78
N PRO A 135 -4.61 -13.30 -8.85
CA PRO A 135 -3.54 -13.36 -9.82
C PRO A 135 -2.16 -13.12 -9.17
N VAL A 136 -1.25 -14.08 -9.31
CA VAL A 136 0.17 -13.95 -8.90
C VAL A 136 0.81 -12.66 -9.44
N LEU A 137 0.31 -12.18 -10.58
CA LEU A 137 0.75 -10.96 -11.22
C LEU A 137 0.64 -9.73 -10.29
N ASP A 138 -0.43 -9.62 -9.51
CA ASP A 138 -0.66 -8.46 -8.65
C ASP A 138 0.37 -8.39 -7.51
N LEU A 139 0.72 -9.54 -6.94
CA LEU A 139 1.78 -9.65 -5.95
C LEU A 139 3.14 -9.29 -6.54
N VAL A 140 3.46 -9.79 -7.74
CA VAL A 140 4.71 -9.46 -8.43
C VAL A 140 4.80 -7.96 -8.72
N VAL A 141 3.72 -7.35 -9.21
CA VAL A 141 3.65 -5.90 -9.46
C VAL A 141 3.83 -5.13 -8.16
N ALA A 142 3.18 -5.53 -7.06
CA ALA A 142 3.34 -4.90 -5.76
C ALA A 142 4.79 -4.93 -5.27
N VAL A 143 5.48 -6.07 -5.40
CA VAL A 143 6.91 -6.22 -5.04
C VAL A 143 7.77 -5.28 -5.88
N LEU A 144 7.56 -5.24 -7.20
CA LEU A 144 8.36 -4.40 -8.10
C LEU A 144 8.16 -2.91 -7.82
N VAL A 145 6.91 -2.48 -7.66
CA VAL A 145 6.57 -1.09 -7.33
C VAL A 145 7.18 -0.70 -5.99
N CYS A 146 7.08 -1.56 -4.98
CA CYS A 146 7.70 -1.36 -3.67
C CYS A 146 9.22 -1.21 -3.80
N ALA A 147 9.90 -2.13 -4.50
CA ALA A 147 11.35 -2.08 -4.67
C ALA A 147 11.81 -0.79 -5.37
N ILE A 148 11.14 -0.42 -6.47
CA ILE A 148 11.46 0.79 -7.24
C ILE A 148 11.27 2.05 -6.38
N LEU A 149 10.12 2.17 -5.70
CA LEU A 149 9.82 3.35 -4.90
C LEU A 149 10.69 3.45 -3.65
N VAL A 150 10.92 2.35 -2.93
CA VAL A 150 11.81 2.34 -1.76
C VAL A 150 13.21 2.78 -2.17
N TRP A 151 13.76 2.23 -3.25
CA TRP A 151 15.07 2.66 -3.75
C TRP A 151 15.07 4.15 -4.10
N TYR A 152 14.06 4.62 -4.84
CA TYR A 152 13.93 6.03 -5.21
C TYR A 152 13.85 6.96 -4.00
N PHE A 153 13.04 6.65 -2.99
CA PHE A 153 12.85 7.50 -1.81
C PHE A 153 14.06 7.54 -0.88
N LEU A 154 14.88 6.48 -0.84
CA LEU A 154 16.11 6.45 -0.04
C LEU A 154 17.29 7.15 -0.73
N VAL A 155 17.42 6.99 -2.05
CA VAL A 155 18.62 7.40 -2.80
C VAL A 155 18.47 8.76 -3.49
N SER A 156 17.28 9.12 -3.97
CA SER A 156 17.07 10.28 -4.84
C SER A 156 17.41 11.62 -4.17
N LYS A 157 18.33 12.36 -4.79
CA LYS A 157 18.65 13.76 -4.41
C LYS A 157 17.42 14.67 -4.52
N ARG A 158 16.52 14.40 -5.46
CA ARG A 158 15.29 15.19 -5.67
C ARG A 158 14.31 15.01 -4.51
N VAL A 159 14.15 13.80 -4.00
CA VAL A 159 13.33 13.53 -2.82
C VAL A 159 13.89 14.30 -1.62
N LYS A 160 15.19 14.17 -1.36
CA LYS A 160 15.86 14.87 -0.26
C LYS A 160 15.73 16.40 -0.34
N GLY A 161 15.81 16.98 -1.53
CA GLY A 161 15.64 18.43 -1.71
C GLY A 161 14.18 18.93 -1.77
N THR A 162 13.19 18.05 -1.90
CA THR A 162 11.76 18.42 -1.87
C THR A 162 11.16 18.34 -0.48
N PHE A 163 11.52 17.30 0.29
CA PHE A 163 10.98 17.03 1.63
C PHE A 163 11.93 17.55 2.71
N VAL A 164 11.94 18.87 2.92
CA VAL A 164 12.86 19.54 3.84
C VAL A 164 12.17 20.24 5.02
N HIS A 165 10.83 20.32 5.01
CA HIS A 165 10.02 21.09 5.97
C HIS A 165 9.46 20.28 7.16
#